data_AF-A0A9D7BRT2-F1
#
_entry.id   AF-A0A9D7BRT2-F1
#
_cell.length_a   1.000
_cell.length_b   1.000
_cell.length_c   1.000
_cell.angle_alpha   90.00
_cell.angle_beta   90.00
_cell.angle_gamma   90.00
#
_symmetry.space_group_name_H-M   'P 1'
#
loop_
_entity.id
_entity.type
_entity.pdbx_description
1 polymer ?
#
loop_
_entity_poly.entity_id
_entity_poly.type
_entity_poly.pdbx_seq_one_letter_code
_entity_poly.pdbx_strand_id
1 'polypeptide(L)'
;MPIARHRHAHKVGLGDGGDKLLARKIRVHGNFIEHAPLALLVLALLEACSLAAAAVWGFGGALLLGRLLHAAGLSGSGGYSKGRFWGTALTWLVFLLMALAGLWLALR
;
A
#
# COMPACT_ATOMS: atom_id res chain seq x y z
N MET A 1 -6.50 -9.10 15.11
CA MET A 1 -5.94 -8.23 16.17
C MET A 1 -4.89 -7.28 15.59
N PRO A 2 -5.05 -5.95 15.72
CA PRO A 2 -4.07 -4.93 15.29
C PRO A 2 -2.76 -4.98 16.09
N ILE A 3 -1.67 -4.40 15.54
CA ILE A 3 -0.32 -4.41 16.15
C ILE A 3 -0.34 -3.84 17.57
N ALA A 4 -0.98 -2.67 17.78
CA ALA A 4 -1.03 -2.02 19.08
C ALA A 4 -1.69 -2.90 20.16
N ARG A 5 -2.82 -3.54 19.83
CA ARG A 5 -3.52 -4.45 20.74
C ARG A 5 -2.71 -5.72 21.01
N HIS A 6 -2.01 -6.25 20.00
CA HIS A 6 -1.13 -7.41 20.13
C HIS A 6 0.07 -7.13 21.06
N ARG A 7 0.71 -5.96 20.90
CA ARG A 7 1.80 -5.49 21.77
C ARG A 7 1.37 -5.40 23.23
N HIS A 8 0.23 -4.75 23.47
CA HIS A 8 -0.30 -4.59 24.83
C HIS A 8 -0.60 -5.95 25.48
N ALA A 9 -1.19 -6.88 24.74
CA ALA A 9 -1.49 -8.23 25.25
C ALA A 9 -0.24 -9.04 25.62
N HIS A 10 0.84 -8.89 24.85
CA HIS A 10 2.09 -9.65 25.03
C HIS A 10 3.18 -8.87 25.79
N LYS A 11 2.85 -7.69 26.34
CA LYS A 11 3.77 -6.80 27.07
C LYS A 11 5.06 -6.48 26.30
N VAL A 12 4.96 -6.28 24.98
CA VAL A 12 6.12 -5.96 24.11
C VAL A 12 6.23 -4.45 23.91
N GLY A 13 7.22 -3.83 24.58
CA GLY A 13 7.45 -2.38 24.53
C GLY A 13 8.05 -1.86 23.21
N LEU A 14 9.09 -2.52 22.68
CA LEU A 14 9.79 -2.13 21.45
C LEU A 14 10.15 -3.37 20.62
N GLY A 15 10.36 -3.19 19.32
CA GLY A 15 10.67 -4.29 18.40
C GLY A 15 9.53 -5.30 18.29
N ASP A 16 9.83 -6.58 18.08
CA ASP A 16 8.84 -7.66 18.03
C ASP A 16 8.84 -8.54 19.29
N GLY A 17 9.75 -8.31 20.24
CA GLY A 17 9.84 -9.07 21.49
C GLY A 17 10.11 -10.57 21.29
N GLY A 18 10.68 -10.98 20.15
CA GLY A 18 10.85 -12.39 19.79
C GLY A 18 9.58 -13.07 19.25
N ASP A 19 8.46 -12.35 19.16
CA ASP A 19 7.21 -12.86 18.63
C ASP A 19 7.21 -12.78 17.09
N LYS A 20 7.37 -13.94 16.44
CA LYS A 20 7.37 -14.07 14.97
C LYS A 20 6.07 -13.56 14.32
N LEU A 21 4.94 -13.67 15.02
CA LEU A 21 3.65 -13.21 14.52
C LEU A 21 3.55 -11.67 14.60
N LEU A 22 4.06 -11.07 15.68
CA LEU A 22 4.20 -9.62 15.79
C LEU A 22 5.17 -9.06 14.73
N ALA A 23 6.31 -9.73 14.51
CA ALA A 23 7.28 -9.37 13.47
C ALA A 23 6.64 -9.34 12.07
N ARG A 24 5.86 -10.39 11.72
CA ARG A 24 5.13 -10.43 10.45
C ARG A 24 4.13 -9.27 10.35
N LYS A 25 3.34 -9.01 11.40
CA LYS A 25 2.37 -7.89 11.41
C LYS A 25 3.04 -6.54 11.20
N ILE A 26 4.18 -6.30 11.85
CA ILE A 26 4.96 -5.06 11.69
C ILE A 26 5.41 -4.90 10.24
N ARG A 27 5.93 -5.94 9.57
CA ARG A 27 6.32 -5.84 8.15
C ARG A 27 5.13 -5.66 7.20
N VAL A 28 3.97 -6.27 7.48
CA VAL A 28 2.75 -6.01 6.69
C VAL A 28 2.39 -4.52 6.75
N HIS A 29 2.38 -3.96 7.96
CA HIS A 29 2.02 -2.56 8.17
C HIS A 29 3.08 -1.60 7.63
N GLY A 30 4.36 -1.92 7.82
CA GLY A 30 5.47 -1.16 7.24
C GLY A 30 5.36 -1.08 5.73
N ASN A 31 5.13 -2.20 5.04
CA ASN A 31 4.98 -2.19 3.59
C ASN A 31 3.74 -1.43 3.10
N PHE A 32 2.67 -1.37 3.90
CA PHE A 32 1.53 -0.52 3.59
C PHE A 32 1.91 0.97 3.71
N ILE A 33 2.57 1.38 4.80
CA ILE A 33 3.01 2.76 5.03
C ILE A 33 4.07 3.22 4.00
N GLU A 34 4.90 2.31 3.49
CA GLU A 34 5.91 2.61 2.46
C GLU A 34 5.27 3.13 1.14
N HIS A 35 4.00 2.81 0.87
CA HIS A 35 3.37 3.10 -0.43
C HIS A 35 2.05 3.86 -0.35
N ALA A 36 1.17 3.52 0.60
CA ALA A 36 -0.19 4.05 0.62
C ALA A 36 -0.28 5.57 0.87
N PRO A 37 0.46 6.16 1.83
CA PRO A 37 0.42 7.60 2.07
C PRO A 37 0.89 8.40 0.84
N LEU A 38 2.00 7.97 0.24
CA LEU A 38 2.53 8.63 -0.95
C LEU A 38 1.59 8.49 -2.15
N ALA A 39 0.99 7.32 -2.35
CA ALA A 39 0.05 7.10 -3.46
C ALA A 39 -1.19 7.99 -3.33
N LEU A 40 -1.76 8.10 -2.13
CA LEU A 40 -2.91 8.97 -1.87
C LEU A 40 -2.55 10.44 -1.99
N LEU A 41 -1.36 10.85 -1.54
CA LEU A 41 -0.87 12.21 -1.70
C LEU A 41 -0.75 12.59 -3.18
N VAL A 42 -0.12 11.74 -4.00
CA VAL A 42 0.01 11.98 -5.45
C VAL A 42 -1.36 12.02 -6.11
N LEU A 43 -2.28 11.12 -5.76
CA LEU A 43 -3.64 11.12 -6.30
C LEU A 43 -4.40 12.41 -5.96
N ALA A 44 -4.29 12.89 -4.72
CA ALA A 44 -4.90 14.14 -4.29
C ALA A 44 -4.29 15.36 -5.01
N LEU A 45 -2.98 15.37 -5.25
CA LEU A 45 -2.32 16.41 -6.04
C LEU A 45 -2.80 16.41 -7.49
N LEU A 46 -2.97 15.23 -8.11
CA LEU A 46 -3.50 15.12 -9.47
C LEU A 46 -4.94 15.63 -9.56
N GLU A 47 -5.78 15.29 -8.59
CA GLU A 47 -7.15 15.81 -8.47
C GLU A 47 -7.14 17.35 -8.34
N ALA A 48 -6.26 17.90 -7.49
CA ALA A 48 -6.08 19.34 -7.36
C ALA A 48 -5.59 20.02 -8.65
N CYS A 49 -4.82 19.31 -9.49
CA CYS A 49 -4.41 19.74 -10.83
C CYS A 49 -5.50 19.52 -11.91
N SER A 50 -6.76 19.33 -11.51
CA SER A 50 -7.90 19.14 -12.41
C SER A 50 -7.83 17.87 -13.27
N LEU A 51 -7.23 16.79 -12.76
CA LEU A 51 -7.36 15.48 -13.38
C LEU A 51 -8.85 15.07 -13.42
N ALA A 52 -9.30 14.47 -14.52
CA ALA A 52 -10.68 14.03 -14.66
C ALA A 52 -11.10 13.07 -13.54
N ALA A 53 -12.29 13.27 -12.96
CA ALA A 53 -12.80 12.47 -11.85
C ALA A 53 -12.78 10.97 -12.14
N ALA A 54 -13.11 10.55 -13.38
CA ALA A 54 -13.05 9.15 -13.79
C ALA A 54 -11.64 8.53 -13.64
N ALA A 55 -10.60 9.30 -13.94
CA ALA A 55 -9.21 8.86 -13.77
C ALA A 55 -8.83 8.78 -12.28
N VAL A 56 -9.31 9.72 -11.46
CA VAL A 56 -9.11 9.69 -10.00
C VAL A 56 -9.72 8.42 -9.39
N TRP A 57 -10.98 8.11 -9.73
CA TRP A 57 -11.64 6.86 -9.31
C TRP A 57 -10.92 5.61 -9.82
N GLY A 58 -10.43 5.65 -11.07
CA GLY A 58 -9.65 4.56 -11.65
C GLY A 58 -8.37 4.27 -10.88
N PHE A 59 -7.57 5.31 -10.58
CA PHE A 59 -6.35 5.16 -9.81
C PHE A 59 -6.62 4.74 -8.36
N GLY A 60 -7.60 5.36 -7.69
CA GLY A 60 -7.99 5.00 -6.33
C GLY A 60 -8.46 3.55 -6.22
N GLY A 61 -9.30 3.10 -7.15
CA GLY A 61 -9.77 1.72 -7.24
C GLY A 61 -8.64 0.72 -7.51
N ALA A 62 -7.72 1.03 -8.43
CA ALA A 62 -6.58 0.19 -8.73
C ALA A 62 -5.59 0.08 -7.55
N LEU A 63 -5.33 1.18 -6.83
CA LEU A 63 -4.54 1.18 -5.60
C LEU A 63 -5.18 0.30 -4.53
N LEU A 64 -6.49 0.45 -4.30
CA LEU A 64 -7.23 -0.36 -3.33
C LEU A 64 -7.13 -1.85 -3.68
N LEU A 65 -7.40 -2.21 -4.94
CA LEU A 65 -7.32 -3.59 -5.41
C LEU A 65 -5.91 -4.17 -5.24
N GLY A 66 -4.87 -3.43 -5.64
CA GLY A 66 -3.48 -3.86 -5.48
C GLY A 66 -3.10 -4.12 -4.01
N ARG A 67 -3.59 -3.28 -3.09
CA ARG A 67 -3.36 -3.44 -1.65
C ARG A 67 -4.12 -4.63 -1.08
N LEU A 68 -5.35 -4.88 -1.51
CA LEU A 68 -6.12 -6.06 -1.11
C LEU A 68 -5.46 -7.36 -1.61
N LEU A 69 -5.00 -7.39 -2.87
CA LEU A 69 -4.28 -8.53 -3.44
C LEU A 69 -2.95 -8.79 -2.72
N HIS A 70 -2.21 -7.73 -2.38
CA HIS A 70 -0.98 -7.85 -1.60
C HIS A 70 -1.24 -8.41 -0.20
N ALA A 71 -2.25 -7.89 0.50
CA ALA A 71 -2.63 -8.34 1.85
C ALA A 71 -3.14 -9.80 1.85
N ALA A 72 -3.96 -10.17 0.87
CA ALA A 72 -4.40 -11.56 0.67
C ALA A 72 -3.19 -12.48 0.41
N GLY A 73 -2.24 -12.03 -0.42
CA GLY A 73 -1.00 -12.74 -0.69
C GLY A 73 -0.15 -13.01 0.56
N LEU A 74 -0.14 -12.09 1.52
CA LEU A 74 0.59 -12.27 2.79
C LEU A 74 -0.10 -13.21 3.78
N SER A 75 -1.41 -13.42 3.62
CA SER A 75 -2.22 -14.26 4.50
C SER A 75 -2.03 -15.76 4.21
N GLY A 76 -1.63 -16.12 2.99
CA GLY A 76 -1.58 -17.51 2.50
C GLY A 76 -0.27 -18.28 2.74
N SER A 77 0.90 -17.61 2.76
CA SER A 77 2.19 -18.27 3.06
C SER A 77 3.29 -17.26 3.42
N GLY A 78 4.25 -17.66 4.26
CA GLY A 78 5.38 -16.82 4.67
C GLY A 78 6.48 -16.64 3.61
N GLY A 79 6.33 -17.22 2.42
CA GLY A 79 7.33 -17.23 1.34
C GLY A 79 7.02 -16.26 0.19
N TYR A 80 7.63 -16.51 -0.98
CA TYR A 80 7.40 -15.78 -2.24
C TYR A 80 5.95 -16.03 -2.71
N SER A 81 5.02 -15.22 -2.21
CA SER A 81 3.61 -15.30 -2.55
C SER A 81 3.33 -14.56 -3.85
N LYS A 82 2.71 -15.23 -4.83
CA LYS A 82 2.28 -14.62 -6.10
C LYS A 82 1.41 -13.37 -5.86
N GLY A 83 0.59 -13.35 -4.80
CA GLY A 83 -0.20 -12.17 -4.43
C GLY A 83 0.65 -10.98 -3.97
N ARG A 84 1.80 -11.23 -3.33
CA ARG A 84 2.74 -10.19 -2.94
C ARG A 84 3.42 -9.56 -4.15
N PHE A 85 3.79 -10.37 -5.14
CA PHE A 85 4.37 -9.90 -6.39
C PHE A 85 3.38 -9.04 -7.18
N TRP A 86 2.19 -9.58 -7.48
CA TRP A 86 1.20 -8.89 -8.29
C TRP A 86 0.63 -7.64 -7.62
N GLY A 87 0.39 -7.65 -6.31
CA GLY A 87 -0.06 -6.46 -5.59
C GLY A 87 1.00 -5.34 -5.57
N THR A 88 2.27 -5.72 -5.46
CA THR A 88 3.39 -4.75 -5.55
C THR A 88 3.52 -4.20 -6.96
N ALA A 89 3.55 -5.07 -7.97
CA ALA A 89 3.65 -4.69 -9.38
C ALA A 89 2.51 -3.74 -9.80
N LEU A 90 1.26 -4.05 -9.41
CA LEU A 90 0.12 -3.18 -9.71
C LEU A 90 0.27 -1.80 -9.06
N THR A 91 0.77 -1.72 -7.83
CA THR A 91 0.95 -0.41 -7.18
C THR A 91 2.04 0.40 -7.85
N TRP A 92 3.17 -0.22 -8.23
CA TRP A 92 4.22 0.47 -8.97
C TRP A 92 3.74 0.91 -10.35
N LEU A 93 2.93 0.11 -11.02
CA LEU A 93 2.30 0.49 -12.28
C LEU A 93 1.39 1.72 -12.10
N VAL A 94 0.55 1.75 -11.05
CA VAL A 94 -0.31 2.91 -10.78
C VAL A 94 0.53 4.16 -10.47
N PHE A 95 1.63 4.04 -9.71
CA PHE A 95 2.56 5.15 -9.50
C PHE A 95 3.15 5.68 -10.81
N LEU A 96 3.58 4.79 -11.71
CA LEU A 96 4.10 5.19 -13.02
C LEU A 96 3.04 5.94 -13.84
N LEU A 97 1.80 5.42 -13.89
CA LEU A 97 0.71 6.05 -14.63
C LEU A 97 0.31 7.41 -14.02
N MET A 98 0.28 7.53 -12.70
CA MET A 98 0.05 8.80 -12.01
C MET A 98 1.15 9.82 -12.32
N ALA A 99 2.41 9.39 -12.36
CA ALA A 99 3.53 10.27 -12.73
C ALA A 99 3.41 10.77 -14.17
N LEU A 100 3.07 9.88 -15.12
CA LEU A 100 2.84 10.25 -16.51
C LEU A 100 1.64 11.20 -16.67
N ALA A 101 0.55 10.95 -15.94
CA ALA A 101 -0.61 11.85 -15.91
C ALA A 101 -0.25 13.24 -15.37
N GLY A 102 0.58 13.30 -14.32
CA GLY A 102 1.10 14.55 -13.78
C GLY A 102 1.96 15.32 -14.78
N LEU A 103 2.87 14.64 -15.48
CA LEU A 103 3.68 15.25 -16.54
C LEU A 103 2.82 15.79 -17.68
N TRP A 104 1.83 15.00 -18.12
CA TRP A 104 0.90 15.45 -19.16
C TRP A 104 0.09 16.67 -18.73
N LEU A 105 -0.40 16.71 -17.48
CA LEU A 105 -1.10 17.86 -16.93
C LEU A 105 -0.22 19.10 -16.80
N ALA A 106 1.09 18.93 -16.62
CA ALA A 106 2.04 20.04 -16.49
C ALA A 106 2.52 20.60 -17.84
N LEU A 107 2.46 19.80 -18.91
CA LEU A 107 2.93 20.17 -20.25
C LEU A 107 1.80 20.65 -21.20
N ARG A 108 0.53 20.48 -20.80
CA ARG A 108 -0.63 21.00 -21.53
C ARG A 108 -0.88 22.47 -21.20
#